data_AF-A0A7U6QNW9-F1
#
_entry.id   AF-A0A7U6QNW9-F1
#
_cell.length_a   1.000
_cell.length_b   1.000
_cell.length_c   1.000
_cell.angle_alpha   90.00
_cell.angle_beta   90.00
_cell.angle_gamma   90.00
#
_symmetry.space_group_name_H-M   'P 1'
#
loop_
_entity.id
_entity.type
_entity.pdbx_description
1 polymer ?
#
loop_
_entity_poly.entity_id
_entity_poly.type
_entity_poly.pdbx_seq_one_letter_code
_entity_poly.pdbx_strand_id
1 'polypeptide(L)'
;MSIETIITNAWQRKAAWLWLLLPISWLYGLITLLRRHAYKVGLLSSYRAPIPVMVIGNISVGGSGKTPLIIALVNHLQKRGIKVGVISRGYGGDTSQMPALVNATSLPNVVGDEPCLIVHMTGVAMAVCPNRQQAITTLLDAEPDLQLIIADDGLQHYALKRDIEWIVVDAARGFGNEQLLPTGFLREPMSRLEGAHVIYHDKPKTDLSHYHESSKNSHPPERLSMHLQADELQHLWSPQSPIKQIDNVVPASNSRVHAVSGIGYPQRFF
;
A
#
# COMPACT_ATOMS: atom_id res chain seq x y z
N MET A 1 -14.46 -17.23 -14.72
CA MET A 1 -13.56 -16.06 -14.63
C MET A 1 -14.31 -14.94 -13.95
N SER A 2 -13.79 -14.38 -12.86
CA SER A 2 -14.42 -13.26 -12.15
C SER A 2 -14.38 -11.98 -13.02
N ILE A 3 -15.39 -11.11 -12.88
CA ILE A 3 -15.46 -9.80 -13.55
C ILE A 3 -14.20 -8.96 -13.26
N GLU A 4 -13.67 -9.05 -12.04
CA GLU A 4 -12.43 -8.38 -11.63
C GLU A 4 -11.23 -8.80 -12.47
N THR A 5 -11.12 -10.09 -12.79
CA THR A 5 -10.05 -10.63 -13.64
C THR A 5 -10.18 -10.14 -15.08
N ILE A 6 -11.41 -10.02 -15.60
CA ILE A 6 -11.67 -9.51 -16.96
C ILE A 6 -11.26 -8.05 -17.06
N ILE A 7 -11.64 -7.21 -16.08
CA ILE A 7 -11.30 -5.78 -16.07
C ILE A 7 -9.79 -5.59 -15.87
N THR A 8 -9.17 -6.33 -14.95
CA THR A 8 -7.73 -6.25 -14.70
C THR A 8 -6.92 -6.63 -15.95
N ASN A 9 -7.32 -7.70 -16.63
CA ASN A 9 -6.70 -8.12 -17.90
C ASN A 9 -6.96 -7.11 -19.02
N ALA A 10 -8.16 -6.51 -19.09
CA ALA A 10 -8.48 -5.50 -20.09
C ALA A 10 -7.61 -4.26 -19.94
N TRP A 11 -7.38 -3.79 -18.69
CA TRP A 11 -6.48 -2.68 -18.42
C TRP A 11 -5.04 -2.99 -18.82
N GLN A 12 -4.55 -4.21 -18.54
CA GLN A 12 -3.20 -4.63 -18.95
C GLN A 12 -3.05 -4.73 -20.46
N ARG A 13 -4.07 -5.24 -21.16
CA ARG A 13 -4.07 -5.44 -22.62
C ARG A 13 -4.51 -4.22 -23.42
N LYS A 14 -4.80 -3.08 -22.78
CA LYS A 14 -5.31 -1.85 -23.41
C LYS A 14 -6.51 -2.12 -24.34
N ALA A 15 -7.47 -2.91 -23.86
CA ALA A 15 -8.60 -3.35 -24.67
C ALA A 15 -9.42 -2.17 -25.21
N ALA A 16 -9.80 -2.22 -26.50
CA ALA A 16 -10.44 -1.10 -27.20
C ALA A 16 -11.81 -0.68 -26.61
N TRP A 17 -12.53 -1.59 -25.96
CA TRP A 17 -13.82 -1.27 -25.35
C TRP A 17 -13.70 -0.34 -24.12
N LEU A 18 -12.51 -0.24 -23.50
CA LEU A 18 -12.27 0.66 -22.36
C LEU A 18 -12.44 2.14 -22.74
N TRP A 19 -12.29 2.49 -24.03
CA TRP A 19 -12.52 3.84 -24.53
C TRP A 19 -13.98 4.30 -24.38
N LEU A 20 -14.95 3.37 -24.33
CA LEU A 20 -16.35 3.70 -24.03
C LEU A 20 -16.53 4.23 -22.61
N LEU A 21 -15.61 3.90 -21.70
CA LEU A 21 -15.62 4.37 -20.31
C LEU A 21 -14.92 5.73 -20.13
N LEU A 22 -14.31 6.28 -21.19
CA LEU A 22 -13.54 7.51 -21.11
C LEU A 22 -14.34 8.71 -20.54
N PRO A 23 -15.61 8.93 -20.91
CA PRO A 23 -16.40 10.02 -20.31
C PRO A 23 -16.56 9.88 -18.80
N ILE A 24 -16.68 8.65 -18.30
CA ILE A 24 -16.79 8.36 -16.86
C ILE A 24 -15.44 8.62 -16.18
N SER A 25 -14.33 8.27 -16.84
CA SER A 25 -12.98 8.53 -16.35
C SER A 25 -12.68 10.04 -16.26
N TRP A 26 -13.15 10.83 -17.23
CA TRP A 26 -13.05 12.28 -17.18
C TRP A 26 -13.87 12.89 -16.05
N LEU A 27 -15.11 12.42 -15.84
CA LEU A 27 -15.92 12.87 -14.72
C LEU A 27 -15.25 12.54 -13.37
N TYR A 28 -14.70 11.33 -13.23
CA TYR A 28 -13.93 10.94 -12.06
C TYR A 28 -12.71 11.85 -11.84
N GLY A 29 -11.94 12.12 -12.91
CA GLY A 29 -10.82 13.04 -12.90
C GLY A 29 -11.21 14.46 -12.47
N LEU A 30 -12.31 14.99 -13.02
CA LEU A 30 -12.82 16.31 -12.66
C LEU A 30 -13.19 16.38 -11.17
N ILE A 31 -13.93 15.40 -10.66
CA ILE A 31 -14.34 15.36 -9.24
C ILE A 31 -13.12 15.29 -8.32
N THR A 32 -12.14 14.45 -8.63
CA THR A 32 -10.92 14.31 -7.83
C THR A 32 -10.07 15.58 -7.85
N LEU A 33 -9.95 16.24 -9.01
CA LEU A 33 -9.27 17.53 -9.15
C LEU A 33 -9.95 18.64 -8.36
N LEU A 34 -11.27 18.79 -8.50
CA LEU A 34 -12.05 19.80 -7.78
C LEU A 34 -11.94 19.58 -6.27
N ARG A 35 -12.08 18.33 -5.81
CA ARG A 35 -11.93 17.98 -4.40
C ARG A 35 -10.53 18.37 -3.88
N ARG A 36 -9.48 17.99 -4.59
CA ARG A 36 -8.09 18.35 -4.22
C ARG A 36 -7.89 19.86 -4.16
N HIS A 37 -8.42 20.59 -5.15
CA HIS A 37 -8.32 22.05 -5.19
C HIS A 37 -9.05 22.69 -4.01
N ALA A 38 -10.25 22.21 -3.66
CA ALA A 38 -11.02 22.69 -2.53
C ALA A 38 -10.27 22.55 -1.19
N TYR A 39 -9.56 21.43 -0.96
CA TYR A 39 -8.68 21.32 0.22
C TYR A 39 -7.45 22.24 0.13
N LYS A 40 -6.86 22.39 -1.06
CA LYS A 40 -5.67 23.23 -1.25
C LYS A 40 -5.93 24.71 -0.96
N VAL A 41 -7.10 25.22 -1.35
CA VAL A 41 -7.50 26.62 -1.09
C VAL A 41 -8.16 26.81 0.28
N GLY A 42 -8.30 25.74 1.07
CA GLY A 42 -8.89 25.79 2.41
C GLY A 42 -10.42 25.89 2.44
N LEU A 43 -11.10 25.63 1.32
CA LEU A 43 -12.58 25.57 1.27
C LEU A 43 -13.12 24.37 2.07
N LEU A 44 -12.37 23.27 2.09
CA LEU A 44 -12.67 22.10 2.91
C LEU A 44 -11.73 22.04 4.13
N SER A 45 -12.28 21.69 5.28
CA SER A 45 -11.52 21.59 6.54
C SER A 45 -10.54 20.41 6.51
N SER A 46 -9.35 20.63 7.05
CA SER A 46 -8.31 19.60 7.20
C SER A 46 -7.83 19.54 8.63
N TYR A 47 -7.70 18.33 9.15
CA TYR A 47 -7.18 18.03 10.48
C TYR A 47 -5.65 18.00 10.45
N ARG A 48 -5.02 18.65 11.42
CA ARG A 48 -3.58 18.55 11.67
C ARG A 48 -3.37 17.77 12.96
N ALA A 49 -2.60 16.68 12.88
CA ALA A 49 -2.22 15.92 14.05
C ALA A 49 -1.23 16.72 14.93
N PRO A 50 -1.18 16.43 16.24
CA PRO A 50 -0.23 17.09 17.16
C PRO A 50 1.22 16.65 16.93
N ILE A 51 1.45 15.51 16.28
CA ILE A 51 2.77 14.99 15.92
C ILE A 51 2.88 14.78 14.39
N PRO A 52 4.09 14.71 13.82
CA PRO A 52 4.28 14.54 12.39
C PRO A 52 3.56 13.33 11.80
N VAL A 53 2.97 13.50 10.62
CA VAL A 53 2.30 12.44 9.86
C VAL A 53 3.00 12.19 8.54
N MET A 54 3.45 10.97 8.33
CA MET A 54 3.95 10.46 7.04
C MET A 54 2.85 9.66 6.34
N VAL A 55 2.52 10.01 5.11
CA VAL A 55 1.59 9.24 4.28
C VAL A 55 2.38 8.35 3.32
N ILE A 56 2.05 7.07 3.30
CA ILE A 56 2.52 6.10 2.30
C ILE A 56 1.32 5.62 1.51
N GLY A 57 1.29 5.88 0.20
CA GLY A 57 0.18 5.45 -0.64
C GLY A 57 0.60 5.17 -2.08
N ASN A 58 -0.39 4.91 -2.92
CA ASN A 58 -0.19 4.70 -4.35
C ASN A 58 -1.24 5.45 -5.19
N ILE A 59 -0.87 5.72 -6.44
CA ILE A 59 -1.75 6.36 -7.41
C ILE A 59 -2.52 5.35 -8.27
N SER A 60 -2.39 4.05 -7.99
CA SER A 60 -2.99 2.95 -8.77
C SER A 60 -3.87 2.04 -7.92
N VAL A 61 -4.80 1.30 -8.53
CA VAL A 61 -5.58 0.24 -7.85
C VAL A 61 -4.81 -1.08 -7.86
N GLY A 62 -4.78 -1.75 -6.70
CA GLY A 62 -4.14 -3.04 -6.49
C GLY A 62 -2.85 -2.93 -5.68
N GLY A 63 -2.18 -4.06 -5.48
CA GLY A 63 -0.98 -4.17 -4.65
C GLY A 63 0.22 -3.47 -5.27
N SER A 64 0.64 -2.34 -4.69
CA SER A 64 1.84 -1.58 -5.07
C SER A 64 3.08 -1.98 -4.25
N GLY A 65 2.91 -2.80 -3.21
CA GLY A 65 3.98 -3.13 -2.26
C GLY A 65 4.10 -2.16 -1.07
N LYS A 66 3.07 -1.38 -0.77
CA LYS A 66 3.04 -0.51 0.42
C LYS A 66 3.26 -1.29 1.72
N THR A 67 2.57 -2.42 1.90
CA THR A 67 2.63 -3.20 3.15
C THR A 67 4.05 -3.65 3.49
N PRO A 68 4.82 -4.27 2.56
CA PRO A 68 6.25 -4.54 2.79
C PRO A 68 7.08 -3.29 3.10
N LEU A 69 6.84 -2.17 2.43
CA LEU A 69 7.57 -0.92 2.67
C LEU A 69 7.29 -0.37 4.08
N ILE A 70 6.02 -0.37 4.50
CA ILE A 70 5.60 0.07 5.83
C ILE A 70 6.28 -0.80 6.89
N ILE A 71 6.24 -2.12 6.73
CA ILE A 71 6.90 -3.06 7.67
C ILE A 71 8.40 -2.76 7.77
N ALA A 72 9.09 -2.63 6.63
CA ALA A 72 10.53 -2.34 6.60
C ALA A 72 10.85 -0.99 7.26
N LEU A 73 10.06 0.05 6.98
CA LEU A 73 10.24 1.39 7.53
C LEU A 73 9.99 1.43 9.04
N VAL A 74 8.89 0.81 9.50
CA VAL A 74 8.54 0.72 10.93
C VAL A 74 9.67 0.03 11.70
N ASN A 75 10.10 -1.15 11.24
CA ASN A 75 11.20 -1.88 11.86
C ASN A 75 12.51 -1.06 11.88
N HIS A 76 12.79 -0.32 10.80
CA HIS A 76 13.98 0.54 10.74
C HIS A 76 13.92 1.70 11.75
N LEU A 77 12.77 2.35 11.88
CA LEU A 77 12.57 3.47 12.82
C LEU A 77 12.59 3.00 14.28
N GLN A 78 11.92 1.89 14.59
CA GLN A 78 11.94 1.29 15.92
C GLN A 78 13.35 0.88 16.35
N LYS A 79 14.17 0.31 15.44
CA LYS A 79 15.59 0.00 15.69
C LYS A 79 16.43 1.25 16.02
N ARG A 80 16.00 2.42 15.56
CA ARG A 80 16.62 3.71 15.90
C ARG A 80 16.02 4.35 17.16
N GLY A 81 15.13 3.66 17.87
CA GLY A 81 14.48 4.15 19.08
C GLY A 81 13.36 5.16 18.84
N ILE A 82 12.89 5.31 17.58
CA ILE A 82 11.79 6.23 17.26
C ILE A 82 10.46 5.53 17.57
N LYS A 83 9.64 6.13 18.43
CA LYS A 83 8.29 5.64 18.74
C LYS A 83 7.33 5.97 17.60
N VAL A 84 7.08 5.00 16.74
CA VAL A 84 6.21 5.15 15.56
C VAL A 84 4.87 4.44 15.79
N GLY A 85 3.79 5.07 15.31
CA GLY A 85 2.46 4.47 15.25
C GLY A 85 1.96 4.39 13.82
N VAL A 86 1.04 3.47 13.54
CA VAL A 86 0.47 3.29 12.19
C VAL A 86 -1.04 3.50 12.22
N ILE A 87 -1.59 4.17 11.21
CA ILE A 87 -3.04 4.22 11.01
C ILE A 87 -3.42 3.64 9.65
N SER A 88 -4.48 2.83 9.60
CA SER A 88 -5.07 2.34 8.34
C SER A 88 -6.58 2.57 8.33
N ARG A 89 -7.20 2.38 7.16
CA ARG A 89 -8.67 2.46 7.03
C ARG A 89 -9.35 1.23 7.64
N GLY A 90 -8.65 0.09 7.68
CA GLY A 90 -9.22 -1.22 8.06
C GLY A 90 -10.04 -1.84 6.94
N TYR A 91 -9.54 -1.83 5.70
CA TYR A 91 -10.25 -2.41 4.56
C TYR A 91 -10.55 -3.90 4.79
N GLY A 92 -11.77 -4.33 4.48
CA GLY A 92 -12.22 -5.70 4.74
C GLY A 92 -12.60 -6.01 6.20
N GLY A 93 -12.37 -5.07 7.12
CA GLY A 93 -12.79 -5.15 8.52
C GLY A 93 -14.21 -4.65 8.78
N ASP A 94 -14.71 -4.88 9.98
CA ASP A 94 -16.01 -4.42 10.46
C ASP A 94 -15.95 -2.96 10.91
N THR A 95 -16.45 -2.07 10.06
CA THR A 95 -16.46 -0.63 10.34
C THR A 95 -17.32 -0.24 11.55
N SER A 96 -18.27 -1.08 11.97
CA SER A 96 -19.10 -0.79 13.14
C SER A 96 -18.33 -0.90 14.46
N GLN A 97 -17.18 -1.58 14.44
CA GLN A 97 -16.29 -1.73 15.60
C GLN A 97 -15.13 -0.72 15.57
N MET A 98 -15.15 0.26 14.66
CA MET A 98 -14.11 1.28 14.52
C MET A 98 -14.52 2.62 15.16
N PRO A 99 -13.59 3.41 15.72
CA PRO A 99 -12.14 3.20 15.72
C PRO A 99 -11.69 2.05 16.64
N ALA A 100 -10.70 1.27 16.19
CA ALA A 100 -10.17 0.14 16.94
C ALA A 100 -8.64 0.16 16.96
N LEU A 101 -8.05 -0.21 18.10
CA LEU A 101 -6.63 -0.56 18.18
C LEU A 101 -6.43 -1.96 17.62
N VAL A 102 -5.29 -2.17 16.97
CA VAL A 102 -4.88 -3.47 16.45
C VAL A 102 -3.83 -4.06 17.36
N ASN A 103 -4.05 -5.30 17.78
CA ASN A 103 -3.15 -6.07 18.63
C ASN A 103 -2.90 -7.47 18.05
N ALA A 104 -1.98 -8.23 18.64
CA ALA A 104 -1.60 -9.56 18.16
C ALA A 104 -2.74 -10.59 18.13
N THR A 105 -3.84 -10.33 18.83
CA THR A 105 -5.04 -11.19 18.89
C THR A 105 -6.20 -10.66 18.04
N SER A 106 -6.01 -9.54 17.35
CA SER A 106 -7.04 -8.93 16.52
C SER A 106 -7.33 -9.80 15.31
N LEU A 107 -8.60 -9.88 14.93
CA LEU A 107 -9.04 -10.74 13.83
C LEU A 107 -9.14 -9.94 12.52
N PRO A 108 -8.70 -10.50 11.37
CA PRO A 108 -8.76 -9.83 10.08
C PRO A 108 -10.17 -9.37 9.67
N ASN A 109 -11.23 -10.08 10.06
CA ASN A 109 -12.61 -9.70 9.78
C ASN A 109 -13.09 -8.48 10.59
N VAL A 110 -12.37 -8.09 11.65
CA VAL A 110 -12.68 -6.90 12.47
C VAL A 110 -11.83 -5.72 12.03
N VAL A 111 -10.51 -5.89 11.94
CA VAL A 111 -9.58 -4.77 11.72
C VAL A 111 -8.99 -4.72 10.31
N GLY A 112 -9.21 -5.75 9.49
CA GLY A 112 -8.57 -5.93 8.19
C GLY A 112 -7.35 -6.86 8.25
N ASP A 113 -7.03 -7.51 7.14
CA ASP A 113 -5.90 -8.41 6.99
C ASP A 113 -4.54 -7.68 6.99
N GLU A 114 -4.41 -6.58 6.24
CA GLU A 114 -3.19 -5.77 6.18
C GLU A 114 -2.80 -5.19 7.56
N PRO A 115 -3.72 -4.63 8.37
CA PRO A 115 -3.41 -4.20 9.73
C PRO A 115 -2.94 -5.32 10.66
N CYS A 116 -3.62 -6.47 10.63
CA CYS A 116 -3.17 -7.65 11.38
C CYS A 116 -1.74 -8.05 10.99
N LEU A 117 -1.43 -8.09 9.69
CA LEU A 117 -0.11 -8.44 9.20
C LEU A 117 0.98 -7.45 9.66
N ILE A 118 0.71 -6.14 9.56
CA ILE A 118 1.66 -5.10 9.99
C ILE A 118 1.97 -5.24 11.48
N VAL A 119 0.95 -5.36 12.34
CA VAL A 119 1.15 -5.50 13.79
C VAL A 119 1.86 -6.81 14.11
N HIS A 120 1.51 -7.92 13.46
CA HIS A 120 2.18 -9.20 13.69
C HIS A 120 3.68 -9.15 13.36
N MET A 121 4.04 -8.48 12.26
CA MET A 121 5.43 -8.41 11.77
C MET A 121 6.30 -7.36 12.48
N THR A 122 5.71 -6.39 13.18
CA THR A 122 6.44 -5.23 13.71
C THR A 122 6.15 -4.93 15.19
N GLY A 123 5.06 -5.45 15.75
CA GLY A 123 4.58 -5.10 17.08
C GLY A 123 4.21 -3.62 17.24
N VAL A 124 4.05 -2.88 16.15
CA VAL A 124 3.80 -1.43 16.18
C VAL A 124 2.43 -1.10 16.76
N ALA A 125 2.35 0.02 17.48
CA ALA A 125 1.06 0.59 17.87
C ALA A 125 0.27 0.97 16.62
N MET A 126 -0.95 0.44 16.47
CA MET A 126 -1.74 0.65 15.27
C MET A 126 -3.22 0.85 15.57
N ALA A 127 -3.85 1.77 14.84
CA ALA A 127 -5.29 1.99 14.88
C ALA A 127 -5.93 1.94 13.50
N VAL A 128 -7.18 1.47 13.43
CA VAL A 128 -7.98 1.43 12.20
C VAL A 128 -9.26 2.24 12.35
N CYS A 129 -9.52 3.11 11.37
CA CYS A 129 -10.78 3.83 11.25
C CYS A 129 -10.89 4.48 9.85
N PRO A 130 -12.07 4.52 9.22
CA PRO A 130 -12.30 5.30 8.01
C PRO A 130 -12.03 6.80 8.21
N ASN A 131 -12.32 7.30 9.41
CA ASN A 131 -11.99 8.67 9.82
C ASN A 131 -10.57 8.71 10.39
N ARG A 132 -9.66 9.38 9.68
CA ARG A 132 -8.24 9.45 10.08
C ARG A 132 -8.00 10.24 11.36
N GLN A 133 -8.81 11.26 11.64
CA GLN A 133 -8.70 11.99 12.91
C GLN A 133 -9.04 11.06 14.07
N GLN A 134 -10.13 10.30 13.98
CA GLN A 134 -10.51 9.35 15.03
C GLN A 134 -9.45 8.27 15.22
N ALA A 135 -8.89 7.69 14.13
CA ALA A 135 -7.78 6.75 14.25
C ALA A 135 -6.57 7.33 14.98
N ILE A 136 -6.19 8.58 14.66
CA ILE A 136 -5.06 9.27 15.30
C ILE A 136 -5.34 9.54 16.77
N THR A 137 -6.54 10.05 17.10
CA THR A 137 -6.94 10.30 18.48
C THR A 137 -6.89 9.01 19.30
N THR A 138 -7.52 7.93 18.82
CA THR A 138 -7.49 6.62 19.50
C THR A 138 -6.07 6.09 19.68
N LEU A 139 -5.20 6.29 18.69
CA LEU A 139 -3.81 5.84 18.75
C LEU A 139 -2.99 6.64 19.78
N LEU A 140 -3.16 7.96 19.83
CA LEU A 140 -2.43 8.84 20.75
C LEU A 140 -2.96 8.76 22.19
N ASP A 141 -4.25 8.48 22.38
CA ASP A 141 -4.82 8.25 23.70
C ASP A 141 -4.24 6.97 24.34
N ALA A 142 -3.96 5.95 23.53
CA ALA A 142 -3.34 4.71 23.97
C ALA A 142 -1.82 4.81 24.13
N GLU A 143 -1.16 5.54 23.22
CA GLU A 143 0.30 5.67 23.17
C GLU A 143 0.69 7.16 23.03
N PRO A 144 0.67 7.92 24.14
CA PRO A 144 0.85 9.37 24.11
C PRO A 144 2.28 9.81 23.74
N ASP A 145 3.26 8.93 23.88
CA ASP A 145 4.67 9.22 23.60
C ASP A 145 5.07 9.01 22.13
N LEU A 146 4.12 8.74 21.23
CA LEU A 146 4.42 8.57 19.81
C LEU A 146 5.07 9.84 19.22
N GLN A 147 6.06 9.64 18.37
CA GLN A 147 6.85 10.71 17.73
C GLN A 147 6.53 10.86 16.24
N LEU A 148 5.99 9.82 15.61
CA LEU A 148 5.65 9.81 14.19
C LEU A 148 4.44 8.90 13.95
N ILE A 149 3.51 9.34 13.09
CA ILE A 149 2.41 8.51 12.60
C ILE A 149 2.63 8.19 11.12
N ILE A 150 2.58 6.92 10.76
CA ILE A 150 2.57 6.45 9.37
C ILE A 150 1.12 6.13 8.98
N ALA A 151 0.60 6.80 7.96
CA ALA A 151 -0.73 6.58 7.43
C ALA A 151 -0.67 5.70 6.16
N ASP A 152 -1.22 4.50 6.28
CA ASP A 152 -1.38 3.55 5.18
C ASP A 152 -2.55 3.95 4.26
N ASP A 153 -2.26 4.06 2.96
CA ASP A 153 -3.16 4.47 1.89
C ASP A 153 -3.87 5.81 2.17
N GLY A 154 -3.08 6.81 2.51
CA GLY A 154 -3.54 8.17 2.84
C GLY A 154 -3.58 9.16 1.67
N LEU A 155 -3.14 8.80 0.46
CA LEU A 155 -2.92 9.79 -0.61
C LEU A 155 -4.18 10.58 -0.97
N GLN A 156 -5.33 9.88 -1.06
CA GLN A 156 -6.62 10.49 -1.38
C GLN A 156 -7.34 11.10 -0.16
N HIS A 157 -6.80 10.95 1.06
CA HIS A 157 -7.38 11.47 2.29
C HIS A 157 -6.90 12.90 2.58
N TYR A 158 -7.25 13.84 1.70
CA TYR A 158 -6.87 15.26 1.82
C TYR A 158 -7.36 15.98 3.09
N ALA A 159 -8.34 15.40 3.79
CA ALA A 159 -8.79 15.88 5.09
C ALA A 159 -7.74 15.72 6.19
N LEU A 160 -6.71 14.88 6.01
CA LEU A 160 -5.58 14.77 6.93
C LEU A 160 -4.39 15.57 6.36
N LYS A 161 -3.89 16.54 7.13
CA LYS A 161 -2.62 17.19 6.81
C LYS A 161 -1.48 16.20 7.05
N ARG A 162 -0.59 16.12 6.07
CA ARG A 162 0.61 15.28 6.06
C ARG A 162 1.84 16.16 6.00
N ASP A 163 2.87 15.78 6.74
CA ASP A 163 4.15 16.48 6.78
C ASP A 163 5.14 15.82 5.81
N ILE A 164 5.05 14.50 5.62
CA ILE A 164 5.85 13.73 4.67
C ILE A 164 4.93 12.86 3.80
N GLU A 165 5.29 12.68 2.53
CA GLU A 165 4.56 11.85 1.60
C GLU A 165 5.48 11.04 0.70
N TRP A 166 5.24 9.72 0.68
CA TRP A 166 5.86 8.78 -0.25
C TRP A 166 4.80 8.11 -1.13
N ILE A 167 5.09 8.04 -2.43
CA ILE A 167 4.26 7.34 -3.42
C ILE A 167 4.97 6.05 -3.84
N VAL A 168 4.30 4.92 -3.63
CA VAL A 168 4.81 3.60 -4.01
C VAL A 168 4.28 3.24 -5.39
N VAL A 169 5.20 2.90 -6.29
CA VAL A 169 4.90 2.49 -7.68
C VAL A 169 5.38 1.06 -7.88
N ASP A 170 4.48 0.17 -8.31
CA ASP A 170 4.89 -1.16 -8.81
C ASP A 170 5.47 -1.00 -10.21
N ALA A 171 6.79 -1.08 -10.32
CA ALA A 171 7.49 -0.87 -11.58
C ALA A 171 7.31 -2.02 -12.57
N ALA A 172 7.08 -3.25 -12.06
CA ALA A 172 6.80 -4.40 -12.93
C ALA A 172 5.42 -4.28 -13.58
N ARG A 173 4.44 -3.73 -12.85
CA ARG A 173 3.11 -3.46 -13.39
C ARG A 173 3.05 -2.18 -14.24
N GLY A 174 3.89 -1.19 -13.93
CA GLY A 174 3.88 0.12 -14.58
C GLY A 174 2.54 0.84 -14.42
N PHE A 175 2.22 1.73 -15.38
CA PHE A 175 1.03 2.58 -15.35
C PHE A 175 -0.06 2.18 -16.37
N GLY A 176 0.14 1.07 -17.09
CA GLY A 176 -0.85 0.53 -18.04
C GLY A 176 -1.13 1.46 -19.22
N ASN A 177 -2.37 1.93 -19.33
CA ASN A 177 -2.81 2.91 -20.33
C ASN A 177 -2.77 4.36 -19.81
N GLU A 178 -2.24 4.59 -18.60
CA GLU A 178 -2.11 5.91 -17.96
C GLU A 178 -3.44 6.64 -17.76
N GLN A 179 -4.56 5.93 -17.87
CA GLN A 179 -5.89 6.49 -17.67
C GLN A 179 -6.36 6.33 -16.23
N LEU A 180 -7.16 7.29 -15.78
CA LEU A 180 -7.86 7.21 -14.52
C LEU A 180 -8.96 6.13 -14.56
N LEU A 181 -9.36 5.68 -13.38
CA LEU A 181 -10.55 4.83 -13.23
C LEU A 181 -11.78 5.46 -13.90
N PRO A 182 -12.65 4.66 -14.54
CA PRO A 182 -12.56 3.21 -14.73
C PRO A 182 -11.85 2.78 -16.05
N THR A 183 -11.45 3.71 -16.91
CA THR A 183 -10.78 3.41 -18.20
C THR A 183 -9.40 2.79 -18.00
N GLY A 184 -8.68 3.22 -16.98
CA GLY A 184 -7.44 2.59 -16.51
C GLY A 184 -7.53 2.27 -15.03
N PHE A 185 -6.38 1.95 -14.42
CA PHE A 185 -6.31 1.61 -13.00
C PHE A 185 -5.73 2.73 -12.14
N LEU A 186 -5.51 3.94 -12.68
CA LEU A 186 -5.01 5.05 -11.89
C LEU A 186 -6.13 5.69 -11.05
N ARG A 187 -5.87 5.91 -9.76
CA ARG A 187 -6.69 6.68 -8.82
C ARG A 187 -6.39 8.18 -8.89
N GLU A 188 -5.16 8.53 -9.25
CA GLU A 188 -4.69 9.91 -9.40
C GLU A 188 -3.87 10.04 -10.69
N PRO A 189 -3.85 11.23 -11.32
CA PRO A 189 -3.15 11.43 -12.59
C PRO A 189 -1.63 11.30 -12.40
N MET A 190 -0.92 10.98 -13.49
CA MET A 190 0.55 10.82 -13.50
C MET A 190 1.31 12.07 -12.99
N SER A 191 0.76 13.26 -13.23
CA SER A 191 1.30 14.52 -12.70
C SER A 191 1.37 14.57 -11.17
N ARG A 192 0.74 13.62 -10.48
CA ARG A 192 0.84 13.48 -9.02
C ARG A 192 2.23 13.03 -8.54
N LEU A 193 3.00 12.39 -9.41
CA LEU A 193 4.37 11.95 -9.14
C LEU A 193 5.37 13.11 -9.19
N GLU A 194 5.02 14.20 -9.89
CA GLU A 194 5.89 15.37 -10.04
C GLU A 194 6.14 16.03 -8.68
N GLY A 195 7.41 16.11 -8.28
CA GLY A 195 7.82 16.69 -6.99
C GLY A 195 7.50 15.84 -5.76
N ALA A 196 6.96 14.63 -5.93
CA ALA A 196 6.76 13.68 -4.84
C ALA A 196 7.99 12.80 -4.64
N HIS A 197 8.18 12.28 -3.42
CA HIS A 197 9.15 11.22 -3.19
C HIS A 197 8.54 9.89 -3.68
N VAL A 198 9.09 9.34 -4.75
CA VAL A 198 8.59 8.12 -5.38
C VAL A 198 9.49 6.95 -5.04
N ILE A 199 8.90 5.87 -4.52
CA ILE A 199 9.58 4.61 -4.24
C ILE A 199 9.11 3.58 -5.25
N TYR A 200 10.05 3.08 -6.04
CA TYR A 200 9.78 2.10 -7.07
C TYR A 200 9.99 0.70 -6.52
N HIS A 201 8.94 -0.09 -6.54
CA HIS A 201 9.02 -1.51 -6.29
C HIS A 201 9.49 -2.22 -7.56
N ASP A 202 10.76 -2.59 -7.57
CA ASP A 202 11.41 -3.25 -8.68
C ASP A 202 11.63 -4.74 -8.37
N LYS A 203 11.62 -5.60 -9.40
CA LYS A 203 12.15 -6.97 -9.25
C LYS A 203 13.66 -6.88 -9.00
N PRO A 204 14.25 -7.78 -8.19
CA PRO A 204 15.70 -7.88 -8.09
C PRO A 204 16.26 -8.07 -9.51
N LYS A 205 17.21 -7.22 -9.93
CA LYS A 205 17.87 -7.39 -11.23
C LYS A 205 18.71 -8.67 -11.16
N THR A 206 18.31 -9.73 -11.87
CA THR A 206 19.12 -10.94 -12.00
C THR A 206 20.29 -10.79 -12.98
N ASP A 207 20.37 -9.71 -13.76
CA ASP A 207 21.54 -9.40 -14.60
C ASP A 207 21.62 -7.89 -14.90
N LEU A 208 22.80 -7.30 -14.75
CA LEU A 208 23.10 -5.88 -15.02
C LEU A 208 23.43 -5.61 -16.50
N SER A 209 23.23 -6.55 -17.42
CA SER A 209 23.76 -6.49 -18.79
C SER A 209 22.80 -6.00 -19.88
N HIS A 210 21.51 -5.78 -19.60
CA HIS A 210 20.56 -5.34 -20.64
C HIS A 210 19.65 -4.18 -20.18
N TYR A 211 20.24 -3.00 -20.01
CA TYR A 211 19.52 -1.76 -20.25
C TYR A 211 19.77 -1.35 -21.71
N HIS A 212 18.93 -1.84 -22.63
CA HIS A 212 18.78 -1.18 -23.91
C HIS A 212 17.92 0.07 -23.71
N GLU A 213 18.55 1.22 -23.96
CA GLU A 213 17.92 2.52 -24.11
C GLU A 213 16.71 2.41 -25.03
N SER A 214 15.51 2.58 -24.47
CA SER A 214 14.29 2.84 -25.22
C SER A 214 13.38 3.73 -24.39
N SER A 215 13.94 4.84 -23.91
CA SER A 215 13.19 5.98 -23.39
C SER A 215 14.15 7.17 -23.34
N LYS A 216 14.24 7.89 -24.46
CA LYS A 216 14.71 9.28 -24.47
C LYS A 216 13.77 10.07 -23.57
N ASN A 217 14.18 10.27 -22.32
CA ASN A 217 13.90 11.44 -21.50
C ASN A 217 14.65 11.28 -20.17
N SER A 218 15.76 12.02 -20.07
CA SER A 218 16.30 12.62 -18.84
C SER A 218 15.98 11.88 -17.54
N HIS A 219 16.91 11.04 -17.08
CA HIS A 219 16.88 10.50 -15.72
C HIS A 219 16.75 11.65 -14.70
N PRO A 220 15.67 11.72 -13.89
CA PRO A 220 15.64 12.56 -12.70
C PRO A 220 16.52 11.90 -11.61
N PRO A 221 16.90 12.63 -10.53
CA PRO A 221 17.94 12.22 -9.58
C PRO A 221 17.59 10.90 -8.89
N GLU A 222 18.62 10.18 -8.43
CA GLU A 222 18.58 8.92 -7.65
C GLU A 222 17.18 8.34 -7.42
N ARG A 223 16.76 7.48 -8.34
CA ARG A 223 15.50 6.74 -8.22
C ARG A 223 15.56 5.85 -6.99
N LEU A 224 14.77 6.16 -5.95
CA LEU A 224 14.62 5.30 -4.79
C LEU A 224 13.89 4.02 -5.20
N SER A 225 14.56 2.87 -5.04
CA SER A 225 13.99 1.56 -5.31
C SER A 225 13.84 0.75 -4.02
N MET A 226 12.85 -0.13 -4.02
CA MET A 226 12.69 -1.19 -3.04
C MET A 226 12.57 -2.52 -3.76
N HIS A 227 13.13 -3.56 -3.16
CA HIS A 227 13.09 -4.92 -3.66
C HIS A 227 12.61 -5.85 -2.56
N LEU A 228 11.83 -6.86 -2.92
CA LEU A 228 11.50 -7.93 -1.99
C LEU A 228 12.57 -9.01 -2.09
N GLN A 229 13.03 -9.44 -0.93
CA GLN A 229 13.84 -10.63 -0.76
C GLN A 229 12.97 -11.68 -0.07
N ALA A 230 13.01 -12.91 -0.58
CA ALA A 230 12.36 -14.01 0.09
C ALA A 230 13.04 -14.25 1.44
N ASP A 231 12.22 -14.36 2.48
CA ASP A 231 12.65 -14.71 3.83
C ASP A 231 12.46 -16.22 4.06
N GLU A 232 12.78 -16.68 5.26
CA GLU A 232 12.58 -18.07 5.67
C GLU A 232 11.12 -18.53 5.48
N LEU A 233 10.95 -19.81 5.11
CA LEU A 233 9.62 -20.41 4.99
C LEU A 233 8.96 -20.52 6.35
N GLN A 234 7.79 -19.91 6.50
CA GLN A 234 7.01 -19.98 7.74
C GLN A 234 5.85 -20.96 7.63
N HIS A 235 5.64 -21.71 8.71
CA HIS A 235 4.51 -22.62 8.81
C HIS A 235 3.22 -21.84 9.13
N LEU A 236 2.26 -21.84 8.19
CA LEU A 236 1.02 -21.08 8.33
C LEU A 236 0.00 -21.71 9.29
N TRP A 237 0.01 -23.04 9.46
CA TRP A 237 -0.95 -23.74 10.31
C TRP A 237 -0.43 -25.11 10.76
N SER A 238 -0.23 -25.31 12.08
CA SER A 238 0.04 -26.63 12.67
C SER A 238 -1.10 -27.02 13.62
N PRO A 239 -1.75 -28.18 13.42
CA PRO A 239 -2.77 -28.67 14.35
C PRO A 239 -2.21 -29.13 15.70
N GLN A 240 -0.89 -29.37 15.85
CA GLN A 240 -0.30 -29.96 17.06
C GLN A 240 0.75 -29.11 17.79
N SER A 241 1.05 -27.88 17.38
CA SER A 241 1.98 -27.02 18.13
C SER A 241 1.72 -25.52 17.92
N PRO A 242 1.85 -24.68 18.97
CA PRO A 242 1.92 -23.24 18.77
C PRO A 242 3.08 -22.92 17.82
N ILE A 243 2.87 -21.96 16.92
CA ILE A 243 3.68 -21.55 15.74
C ILE A 243 5.19 -21.32 16.03
N LYS A 244 5.64 -21.46 17.27
CA LYS A 244 6.95 -21.00 17.73
C LYS A 244 8.15 -21.87 17.39
N GLN A 245 8.03 -23.11 16.91
CA GLN A 245 9.19 -23.93 16.56
C GLN A 245 8.75 -25.22 15.84
N ILE A 246 8.65 -25.17 14.52
CA ILE A 246 8.70 -26.36 13.69
C ILE A 246 9.78 -26.06 12.66
N ASP A 247 10.76 -26.94 12.51
CA ASP A 247 11.89 -26.79 11.61
C ASP A 247 11.41 -26.26 10.25
N ASN A 248 12.09 -25.24 9.72
CA ASN A 248 11.84 -24.71 8.38
C ASN A 248 12.10 -25.85 7.36
N VAL A 249 11.11 -26.72 7.13
CA VAL A 249 11.22 -27.83 6.18
C VAL A 249 11.17 -27.22 4.79
N VAL A 250 12.35 -26.88 4.27
CA VAL A 250 12.50 -26.52 2.87
C VAL A 250 12.17 -27.76 2.03
N PRO A 251 11.23 -27.68 1.07
CA PRO A 251 10.93 -28.81 0.19
C PRO A 251 12.22 -29.32 -0.45
N ALA A 252 12.43 -30.64 -0.43
CA ALA A 252 13.61 -31.24 -1.06
C ALA A 252 13.71 -30.81 -2.54
N SER A 253 14.94 -30.69 -3.04
CA SER A 253 15.15 -30.40 -4.47
C SER A 253 14.39 -31.42 -5.33
N ASN A 254 13.71 -30.94 -6.38
CA ASN A 254 12.82 -31.71 -7.25
C ASN A 254 11.52 -32.26 -6.61
N SER A 255 11.18 -31.84 -5.40
CA SER A 255 9.85 -32.11 -4.85
C SER A 255 8.77 -31.29 -5.59
N ARG A 256 7.56 -31.85 -5.67
CA ARG A 256 6.40 -31.15 -6.21
C ARG A 256 5.74 -30.34 -5.11
N VAL A 257 5.63 -29.04 -5.32
CA VAL A 257 4.88 -28.13 -4.45
C VAL A 257 3.57 -27.69 -5.11
N HIS A 258 2.54 -27.48 -4.30
CA HIS A 258 1.31 -26.83 -4.73
C HIS A 258 1.30 -25.42 -4.15
N ALA A 259 1.23 -24.42 -5.03
CA ALA A 259 1.26 -23.01 -4.65
C ALA A 259 -0.13 -22.39 -4.88
N VAL A 260 -0.60 -21.62 -3.90
CA VAL A 260 -1.89 -20.92 -3.91
C VAL A 260 -1.67 -19.47 -3.48
N SER A 261 -2.31 -18.52 -4.17
CA SER A 261 -2.23 -17.10 -3.84
C SER A 261 -3.58 -16.43 -4.00
N GLY A 262 -3.97 -15.65 -2.98
CA GLY A 262 -5.20 -14.85 -2.94
C GLY A 262 -4.98 -13.35 -3.16
N ILE A 263 -3.85 -12.94 -3.75
CA ILE A 263 -3.51 -11.52 -3.94
C ILE A 263 -4.08 -10.97 -5.26
N GLY A 264 -4.26 -9.64 -5.33
CA GLY A 264 -4.80 -8.99 -6.54
C GLY A 264 -3.95 -9.13 -7.81
N TYR A 265 -2.68 -9.58 -7.71
CA TYR A 265 -1.83 -9.90 -8.86
C TYR A 265 -1.00 -11.18 -8.64
N PRO A 266 -1.61 -12.37 -8.79
CA PRO A 266 -1.00 -13.65 -8.39
C PRO A 266 0.30 -14.00 -9.13
N GLN A 267 0.46 -13.55 -10.38
CA GLN A 267 1.68 -13.76 -11.20
C GLN A 267 2.97 -13.22 -10.55
N ARG A 268 2.86 -12.40 -9.51
CA ARG A 268 4.01 -11.92 -8.75
C ARG A 268 4.48 -12.93 -7.69
N PHE A 269 3.61 -13.84 -7.27
CA PHE A 269 3.93 -14.89 -6.30
C PHE A 269 4.49 -16.16 -6.96
N PHE A 270 4.01 -16.49 -8.16
CA PHE A 270 4.47 -17.63 -8.98
C PHE A 270 5.64 -17.24 -9.87
#